data_AF-A0A2N6GKB4-F1
#
_entry.id   AF-A0A2N6GKB4-F1
#
_cell.length_a   1.000
_cell.length_b   1.000
_cell.length_c   1.000
_cell.angle_alpha   90.00
_cell.angle_beta   90.00
_cell.angle_gamma   90.00
#
_symmetry.space_group_name_H-M   'P 1'
#
loop_
_entity.id
_entity.type
_entity.pdbx_description
1 polymer ?
#
loop_
_entity_poly.entity_id
_entity_poly.type
_entity_poly.pdbx_seq_one_letter_code
_entity_poly.pdbx_strand_id
1 'polypeptide(L)'
;MRILFWPTKVWVTLLLSSAALSLQVQAEETDVIFDNSIAAPVDSVPLKPIRFTLYDARTITSIQTFHWNGGQGATPGSIALQGKDKRLFGPWKATGVADDQGLNNAYWLVQPNTLLEAGTYTVLDSEPGTWARNPAQGNVGIVRITGQQQNLSAAETATTTQPIELIPPAESAGESVASADITPLTHEQQQLRAEELFEQIRQTDNYDYEQIERLYLQLLRECPDSDKAEESYFRLSNLYRMGMDPPEYGKLRVLLEEYLERFPDSDMAPEMRERLLRTYESSGQWQQVVEIYDQLIPALPEDHQYYLVKLLDYANALEGNGNREKAFTYYQQVASIAGGEKAGNYDMSDFWLRVAQNRIDVIGKIQAEQWQDLVALYREQFSKMAWAEMPQIQELLEYAEALEKSGDAPEAINQYRKVLKTDQGYETRQAQLARERLVALGS
;
A
#
# COMPACT_ATOMS: atom_id res chain seq x y z
N MET A 1 50.44 -7.68 83.78
CA MET A 1 49.27 -6.80 83.99
C MET A 1 48.02 -7.55 83.55
N ARG A 2 46.84 -7.33 84.15
CA ARG A 2 45.56 -8.04 83.83
C ARG A 2 45.24 -7.90 82.33
N ILE A 3 44.60 -8.85 81.65
CA ILE A 3 43.16 -9.21 81.76
C ILE A 3 42.92 -10.68 81.28
N LEU A 4 41.86 -11.32 81.79
CA LEU A 4 41.41 -12.70 81.44
C LEU A 4 40.54 -12.72 80.16
N PHE A 5 40.30 -13.90 79.56
CA PHE A 5 39.00 -14.59 79.62
C PHE A 5 39.03 -16.01 78.98
N TRP A 6 38.09 -16.87 79.40
CA TRP A 6 37.94 -18.28 79.01
C TRP A 6 36.94 -18.48 77.85
N PRO A 7 36.95 -19.65 77.16
CA PRO A 7 35.94 -20.02 76.17
C PRO A 7 34.83 -20.93 76.74
N THR A 8 33.59 -20.75 76.29
CA THR A 8 32.49 -21.75 76.42
C THR A 8 31.61 -21.82 75.16
N LYS A 9 30.84 -22.90 75.07
CA LYS A 9 30.27 -23.48 73.83
C LYS A 9 28.84 -23.03 73.49
N VAL A 10 28.57 -23.03 72.16
CA VAL A 10 27.32 -23.49 71.47
C VAL A 10 26.02 -22.71 71.72
N TRP A 11 25.29 -22.38 70.63
CA TRP A 11 23.92 -22.86 70.35
C TRP A 11 23.61 -22.75 68.85
N VAL A 12 22.83 -23.72 68.34
CA VAL A 12 22.33 -23.77 66.95
C VAL A 12 20.91 -23.23 66.94
N THR A 13 20.54 -22.48 65.90
CA THR A 13 19.14 -22.15 65.59
C THR A 13 18.85 -22.48 64.13
N LEU A 14 17.92 -23.42 63.92
CA LEU A 14 17.32 -23.70 62.62
C LEU A 14 16.22 -22.65 62.35
N LEU A 15 16.18 -22.09 61.14
CA LEU A 15 15.03 -21.34 60.62
C LEU A 15 14.58 -21.97 59.30
N LEU A 16 13.46 -22.69 59.36
CA LEU A 16 12.74 -23.14 58.18
C LEU A 16 11.94 -21.97 57.61
N SER A 17 12.38 -21.45 56.47
CA SER A 17 11.63 -20.47 55.67
C SER A 17 10.95 -21.19 54.51
N SER A 18 9.66 -21.48 54.66
CA SER A 18 8.82 -21.99 53.57
C SER A 18 8.28 -20.83 52.74
N ALA A 19 8.95 -20.49 51.64
CA ALA A 19 8.42 -19.56 50.65
C ALA A 19 7.45 -20.29 49.72
N ALA A 20 6.14 -20.07 49.91
CA ALA A 20 5.14 -20.48 48.92
C ALA A 20 5.20 -19.54 47.72
N LEU A 21 5.61 -20.05 46.56
CA LEU A 21 5.71 -19.27 45.34
C LEU A 21 4.33 -19.17 44.67
N SER A 22 3.61 -18.09 44.92
CA SER A 22 2.37 -17.78 44.21
C SER A 22 2.68 -17.39 42.76
N LEU A 23 2.45 -18.28 41.79
CA LEU A 23 2.37 -17.87 40.39
C LEU A 23 1.12 -17.01 40.20
N GLN A 24 1.30 -15.70 40.07
CA GLN A 24 0.32 -14.85 39.41
C GLN A 24 0.50 -15.04 37.91
N VAL A 25 -0.55 -15.52 37.24
CA VAL A 25 -0.62 -15.47 35.77
C VAL A 25 -0.88 -14.00 35.41
N GLN A 26 0.16 -13.31 34.93
CA GLN A 26 -0.01 -12.03 34.25
C GLN A 26 -0.80 -12.31 32.97
N ALA A 27 -1.92 -11.60 32.76
CA ALA A 27 -2.51 -11.57 31.42
C ALA A 27 -1.57 -10.76 30.52
N GLU A 28 -1.12 -11.34 29.41
CA GLU A 28 -0.26 -10.62 28.48
C GLU A 28 -1.07 -9.53 27.75
N GLU A 29 -0.58 -8.30 27.85
CA GLU A 29 -1.17 -7.13 27.21
C GLU A 29 -0.99 -7.25 25.68
N THR A 30 -2.08 -7.10 24.91
CA THR A 30 -2.06 -7.18 23.45
C THR A 30 -2.01 -5.79 22.83
N ASP A 31 -0.90 -5.47 22.18
CA ASP A 31 -0.70 -4.19 21.50
C ASP A 31 -1.48 -4.16 20.18
N VAL A 32 -2.12 -3.02 19.90
CA VAL A 32 -2.52 -2.66 18.53
C VAL A 32 -1.28 -2.20 17.79
N ILE A 33 -0.84 -2.99 16.81
CA ILE A 33 0.35 -2.72 15.99
C ILE A 33 0.01 -1.77 14.83
N PHE A 34 -1.16 -1.93 14.24
CA PHE A 34 -1.68 -1.09 13.17
C PHE A 34 -3.20 -1.11 13.20
N ASP A 35 -3.83 0.03 13.00
CA ASP A 35 -5.29 0.15 12.84
C ASP A 35 -5.59 1.42 12.03
N ASN A 36 -6.33 1.26 10.93
CA ASN A 36 -6.86 2.36 10.12
C ASN A 36 -8.40 2.36 10.06
N SER A 37 -9.05 1.64 10.98
CA SER A 37 -10.51 1.59 11.11
C SER A 37 -11.03 2.91 11.68
N ILE A 38 -11.67 3.74 10.85
CA ILE A 38 -12.34 4.97 11.30
C ILE A 38 -13.81 5.01 10.84
N ALA A 39 -14.63 5.76 11.56
CA ALA A 39 -16.02 6.02 11.18
C ALA A 39 -16.07 7.02 10.01
N ALA A 40 -16.05 6.50 8.79
CA ALA A 40 -16.21 7.24 7.53
C ALA A 40 -17.01 6.39 6.53
N PRO A 41 -17.62 7.00 5.49
CA PRO A 41 -18.12 6.25 4.34
C PRO A 41 -17.00 5.38 3.74
N VAL A 42 -17.33 4.13 3.42
CA VAL A 42 -16.39 3.15 2.83
C VAL A 42 -16.81 2.80 1.41
N ASP A 43 -15.83 2.59 0.55
CA ASP A 43 -16.02 1.95 -0.75
C ASP A 43 -15.49 0.50 -0.67
N SER A 44 -15.87 -0.36 -1.60
CA SER A 44 -15.14 -1.62 -1.85
C SER A 44 -13.82 -1.34 -2.59
N VAL A 45 -12.92 -2.35 -2.64
CA VAL A 45 -11.70 -2.39 -3.47
C VAL A 45 -10.61 -1.40 -3.03
N PRO A 46 -9.55 -1.80 -2.29
CA PRO A 46 -8.43 -0.92 -1.99
C PRO A 46 -7.67 -0.49 -3.26
N LEU A 47 -7.32 0.78 -3.37
CA LEU A 47 -6.61 1.31 -4.55
C LEU A 47 -5.08 1.33 -4.39
N LYS A 48 -4.57 1.01 -3.19
CA LYS A 48 -3.14 0.95 -2.87
C LYS A 48 -2.86 -0.27 -1.97
N PRO A 49 -1.67 -0.90 -2.04
CA PRO A 49 -1.25 -1.93 -1.09
C PRO A 49 -1.26 -1.41 0.35
N ILE A 50 -1.68 -2.26 1.28
CA ILE A 50 -1.76 -1.91 2.69
C ILE A 50 -0.47 -2.38 3.37
N ARG A 51 0.30 -1.45 3.93
CA ARG A 51 1.58 -1.75 4.59
C ARG A 51 1.54 -1.33 6.05
N PHE A 52 2.10 -2.16 6.92
CA PHE A 52 2.44 -1.80 8.29
C PHE A 52 3.92 -2.09 8.54
N THR A 53 4.46 -1.75 9.70
CA THR A 53 5.86 -2.04 10.04
C THR A 53 6.06 -2.31 11.51
N LEU A 54 6.97 -3.25 11.75
CA LEU A 54 7.49 -3.61 13.04
C LEU A 54 8.86 -2.96 13.23
N TYR A 55 9.07 -2.33 14.39
CA TYR A 55 10.32 -1.68 14.78
C TYR A 55 11.27 -2.63 15.52
N ASP A 56 10.67 -3.66 16.10
CA ASP A 56 11.22 -4.71 16.93
C ASP A 56 10.53 -6.03 16.59
N ALA A 57 11.11 -7.17 16.97
CA ALA A 57 10.49 -8.46 16.70
C ALA A 57 9.20 -8.62 17.53
N ARG A 58 8.08 -8.95 16.88
CA ARG A 58 6.75 -9.09 17.50
C ARG A 58 6.04 -10.35 17.04
N THR A 59 5.33 -10.97 17.97
CA THR A 59 4.38 -12.04 17.63
C THR A 59 3.07 -11.40 17.17
N ILE A 60 2.71 -11.57 15.91
CA ILE A 60 1.38 -11.16 15.41
C ILE A 60 0.35 -12.16 15.92
N THR A 61 -0.60 -11.68 16.72
CA THR A 61 -1.64 -12.50 17.37
C THR A 61 -2.97 -12.44 16.64
N SER A 62 -3.24 -11.34 15.92
CA SER A 62 -4.46 -11.17 15.12
C SER A 62 -4.23 -10.27 13.91
N ILE A 63 -4.88 -10.59 12.79
CA ILE A 63 -5.09 -9.70 11.65
C ILE A 63 -6.59 -9.76 11.30
N GLN A 64 -7.21 -8.59 11.16
CA GLN A 64 -8.62 -8.43 10.82
C GLN A 64 -8.77 -7.47 9.65
N THR A 65 -9.31 -7.92 8.52
CA THR A 65 -9.71 -7.07 7.37
C THR A 65 -11.23 -6.86 7.35
N PHE A 66 -11.68 -5.73 6.82
CA PHE A 66 -13.12 -5.38 6.71
C PHE A 66 -13.59 -5.53 5.26
N HIS A 67 -14.69 -6.24 5.03
CA HIS A 67 -15.24 -6.63 3.72
C HIS A 67 -16.71 -6.21 3.59
N TRP A 68 -16.99 -4.90 3.74
CA TRP A 68 -18.35 -4.37 3.61
C TRP A 68 -19.03 -4.78 2.30
N ASN A 69 -18.28 -4.75 1.18
CA ASN A 69 -18.68 -5.27 -0.13
C ASN A 69 -20.09 -4.81 -0.57
N GLY A 70 -20.34 -3.50 -0.62
CA GLY A 70 -21.67 -2.96 -0.97
C GLY A 70 -22.79 -3.29 0.03
N GLY A 71 -22.44 -3.70 1.26
CA GLY A 71 -23.38 -4.18 2.28
C GLY A 71 -23.72 -5.67 2.15
N GLN A 72 -22.92 -6.46 1.44
CA GLN A 72 -23.14 -7.90 1.23
C GLN A 72 -22.23 -8.82 2.07
N GLY A 73 -21.12 -8.30 2.60
CA GLY A 73 -20.08 -9.14 3.19
C GLY A 73 -19.29 -9.93 2.12
N ALA A 74 -18.36 -10.78 2.54
CA ALA A 74 -17.64 -11.68 1.63
C ALA A 74 -17.33 -13.04 2.27
N THR A 75 -17.47 -14.15 1.53
CA THR A 75 -17.15 -15.50 2.03
C THR A 75 -15.67 -15.60 2.42
N PRO A 76 -15.32 -15.93 3.68
CA PRO A 76 -13.94 -15.88 4.19
C PRO A 76 -12.95 -16.72 3.39
N GLY A 77 -11.93 -16.04 2.84
CA GLY A 77 -10.80 -16.64 2.13
C GLY A 77 -9.57 -16.81 3.02
N SER A 78 -8.44 -16.21 2.63
CA SER A 78 -7.20 -16.22 3.39
C SER A 78 -6.50 -14.86 3.43
N ILE A 79 -5.86 -14.59 4.56
CA ILE A 79 -4.99 -13.43 4.77
C ILE A 79 -3.55 -13.95 4.84
N ALA A 80 -2.61 -13.23 4.23
CA ALA A 80 -1.18 -13.48 4.30
C ALA A 80 -0.42 -12.17 4.53
N LEU A 81 0.84 -12.25 4.93
CA LEU A 81 1.74 -11.10 4.99
C LEU A 81 2.94 -11.33 4.07
N GLN A 82 3.33 -10.31 3.32
CA GLN A 82 4.55 -10.32 2.52
C GLN A 82 5.58 -9.37 3.13
N GLY A 83 6.73 -9.92 3.51
CA GLY A 83 7.87 -9.15 3.98
C GLY A 83 8.88 -8.86 2.86
N LYS A 84 10.08 -8.43 3.28
CA LYS A 84 11.23 -8.20 2.40
C LYS A 84 11.50 -9.39 1.46
N ASP A 85 11.98 -9.08 0.26
CA ASP A 85 12.39 -10.06 -0.77
C ASP A 85 11.24 -11.01 -1.18
N LYS A 86 10.00 -10.48 -1.19
CA LYS A 86 8.72 -11.17 -1.49
C LYS A 86 8.39 -12.36 -0.57
N ARG A 87 9.09 -12.53 0.57
CA ARG A 87 8.85 -13.64 1.51
C ARG A 87 7.44 -13.61 2.08
N LEU A 88 6.68 -14.67 1.85
CA LEU A 88 5.34 -14.86 2.39
C LEU A 88 5.37 -15.44 3.81
N PHE A 89 4.39 -15.01 4.61
CA PHE A 89 4.04 -15.53 5.93
C PHE A 89 2.54 -15.82 5.92
N GLY A 90 2.15 -17.00 6.40
CA GLY A 90 0.86 -17.60 6.06
C GLY A 90 0.96 -18.37 4.73
N PRO A 91 -0.12 -18.48 3.95
CA PRO A 91 -1.45 -17.93 4.22
C PRO A 91 -2.13 -18.55 5.43
N TRP A 92 -3.00 -17.78 6.08
CA TRP A 92 -3.88 -18.26 7.14
C TRP A 92 -5.33 -18.17 6.67
N LYS A 93 -6.08 -19.25 6.84
CA LYS A 93 -7.51 -19.29 6.50
C LYS A 93 -8.29 -18.38 7.45
N ALA A 94 -9.05 -17.44 6.89
CA ALA A 94 -9.84 -16.48 7.64
C ALA A 94 -11.13 -17.12 8.18
N THR A 95 -11.60 -16.59 9.32
CA THR A 95 -12.94 -16.82 9.86
C THR A 95 -13.78 -15.56 9.68
N GLY A 96 -15.03 -15.72 9.24
CA GLY A 96 -15.96 -14.62 9.06
C GLY A 96 -16.57 -14.17 10.39
N VAL A 97 -16.57 -12.88 10.65
CA VAL A 97 -17.19 -12.24 11.82
C VAL A 97 -18.17 -11.19 11.32
N ALA A 98 -19.33 -11.08 11.96
CA ALA A 98 -20.32 -10.06 11.61
C ALA A 98 -19.94 -8.68 12.18
N ASP A 99 -20.49 -7.61 11.59
CA ASP A 99 -20.38 -6.27 12.19
C ASP A 99 -21.47 -5.98 13.22
N ASP A 100 -21.40 -4.80 13.85
CA ASP A 100 -22.36 -4.33 14.86
C ASP A 100 -23.79 -4.15 14.30
N GLN A 101 -23.97 -4.17 12.98
CA GLN A 101 -25.27 -4.10 12.30
C GLN A 101 -25.80 -5.49 11.90
N GLY A 102 -25.02 -6.55 12.14
CA GLY A 102 -25.38 -7.94 11.84
C GLY A 102 -25.07 -8.37 10.40
N LEU A 103 -24.25 -7.62 9.65
CA LEU A 103 -23.80 -8.03 8.32
C LEU A 103 -22.84 -9.23 8.45
N ASN A 104 -23.27 -10.41 7.99
CA ASN A 104 -22.46 -11.62 8.06
C ASN A 104 -21.18 -11.52 7.22
N ASN A 105 -20.09 -12.05 7.76
CA ASN A 105 -18.75 -12.00 7.15
C ASN A 105 -18.28 -10.58 6.76
N ALA A 106 -18.74 -9.56 7.48
CA ALA A 106 -18.26 -8.19 7.31
C ALA A 106 -16.78 -8.05 7.70
N TYR A 107 -16.25 -8.89 8.59
CA TYR A 107 -14.83 -8.95 8.90
C TYR A 107 -14.26 -10.34 8.62
N TRP A 108 -13.02 -10.39 8.16
CA TRP A 108 -12.23 -11.60 8.02
C TRP A 108 -11.13 -11.58 9.08
N LEU A 109 -11.08 -12.62 9.93
CA LEU A 109 -10.19 -12.70 11.09
C LEU A 109 -9.24 -13.90 10.97
N VAL A 110 -7.93 -13.67 11.16
CA VAL A 110 -6.92 -14.72 11.34
C VAL A 110 -6.14 -14.50 12.64
N GLN A 111 -5.76 -15.60 13.30
CA GLN A 111 -4.97 -15.57 14.54
C GLN A 111 -3.65 -16.33 14.36
N PRO A 112 -2.66 -15.73 13.69
CA PRO A 112 -1.52 -16.47 13.14
C PRO A 112 -0.45 -16.86 14.16
N ASN A 113 -0.42 -16.21 15.34
CA ASN A 113 0.56 -16.40 16.41
C ASN A 113 2.01 -16.52 15.88
N THR A 114 2.35 -15.69 14.91
CA THR A 114 3.57 -15.80 14.10
C THR A 114 4.55 -14.70 14.49
N LEU A 115 5.77 -15.09 14.89
CA LEU A 115 6.87 -14.16 15.12
C LEU A 115 7.33 -13.55 13.80
N LEU A 116 7.34 -12.22 13.74
CA LEU A 116 7.90 -11.43 12.67
C LEU A 116 9.05 -10.58 13.23
N GLU A 117 10.09 -10.41 12.42
CA GLU A 117 11.22 -9.53 12.72
C GLU A 117 10.84 -8.06 12.50
N ALA A 118 11.72 -7.13 12.91
CA ALA A 118 11.59 -5.73 12.52
C ALA A 118 11.65 -5.59 10.99
N GLY A 119 10.69 -4.86 10.42
CA GLY A 119 10.57 -4.69 8.97
C GLY A 119 9.17 -4.26 8.51
N THR A 120 9.09 -3.81 7.26
CA THR A 120 7.83 -3.47 6.59
C THR A 120 7.18 -4.70 5.98
N TYR A 121 5.88 -4.84 6.21
CA TYR A 121 5.07 -5.95 5.76
C TYR A 121 3.84 -5.44 5.01
N THR A 122 3.58 -6.01 3.84
CA THR A 122 2.38 -5.77 3.04
C THR A 122 1.32 -6.82 3.44
N VAL A 123 0.11 -6.37 3.74
CA VAL A 123 -1.04 -7.25 4.02
C VAL A 123 -1.65 -7.69 2.68
N LEU A 124 -1.71 -9.00 2.49
CA LEU A 124 -2.31 -9.63 1.31
C LEU A 124 -3.63 -10.30 1.71
N ASP A 125 -4.66 -10.05 0.92
CA ASP A 125 -5.98 -10.67 1.03
C ASP A 125 -6.28 -11.46 -0.25
N SER A 126 -6.94 -12.60 -0.14
CA SER A 126 -7.25 -13.46 -1.30
C SER A 126 -8.39 -12.96 -2.18
N GLU A 127 -9.31 -12.13 -1.67
CA GLU A 127 -10.39 -11.49 -2.46
C GLU A 127 -10.41 -9.97 -2.22
N PRO A 128 -9.34 -9.26 -2.62
CA PRO A 128 -9.17 -7.83 -2.34
C PRO A 128 -10.19 -6.95 -3.06
N GLY A 129 -10.95 -7.49 -4.03
CA GLY A 129 -12.10 -6.82 -4.63
C GLY A 129 -13.26 -6.58 -3.64
N THR A 130 -13.35 -7.38 -2.59
CA THR A 130 -14.41 -7.27 -1.56
C THR A 130 -13.98 -6.46 -0.33
N TRP A 131 -12.68 -6.25 -0.16
CA TRP A 131 -12.08 -5.53 0.97
C TRP A 131 -12.50 -4.05 0.93
N ALA A 132 -13.11 -3.57 2.00
CA ALA A 132 -13.50 -2.18 2.17
C ALA A 132 -12.27 -1.27 2.29
N ARG A 133 -12.31 -0.13 1.61
CA ARG A 133 -11.33 0.94 1.64
C ARG A 133 -11.92 2.22 2.22
N ASN A 134 -11.03 3.12 2.64
CA ASN A 134 -11.40 4.45 3.10
C ASN A 134 -10.94 5.53 2.09
N PRO A 135 -11.85 6.19 1.36
CA PRO A 135 -11.50 7.29 0.45
C PRO A 135 -10.82 8.47 1.14
N ALA A 136 -11.20 8.80 2.37
CA ALA A 136 -10.61 9.89 3.15
C ALA A 136 -9.19 9.60 3.67
N GLN A 137 -8.77 8.33 3.69
CA GLN A 137 -7.41 7.90 4.04
C GLN A 137 -6.62 7.41 2.83
N GLY A 138 -6.78 8.06 1.67
CA GLY A 138 -5.96 7.78 0.49
C GLY A 138 -6.23 6.44 -0.17
N ASN A 139 -7.42 5.86 0.06
CA ASN A 139 -7.94 4.64 -0.57
C ASN A 139 -7.22 3.33 -0.21
N VAL A 140 -6.58 3.24 0.96
CA VAL A 140 -6.08 1.97 1.51
C VAL A 140 -7.22 1.11 2.08
N GLY A 141 -7.01 -0.21 2.11
CA GLY A 141 -7.94 -1.17 2.69
C GLY A 141 -7.93 -1.12 4.21
N ILE A 142 -9.09 -1.33 4.83
CA ILE A 142 -9.28 -1.26 6.28
C ILE A 142 -8.80 -2.56 6.93
N VAL A 143 -7.78 -2.47 7.79
CA VAL A 143 -7.18 -3.59 8.53
C VAL A 143 -6.78 -3.17 9.94
N ARG A 144 -6.97 -4.09 10.87
CA ARG A 144 -6.47 -4.03 12.23
C ARG A 144 -5.53 -5.19 12.51
N ILE A 145 -4.37 -4.91 13.09
CA ILE A 145 -3.32 -5.88 13.41
C ILE A 145 -2.98 -5.73 14.88
N THR A 146 -3.02 -6.85 15.61
CA THR A 146 -2.57 -6.91 17.01
C THR A 146 -1.43 -7.89 17.17
N GLY A 147 -0.60 -7.67 18.18
CA GLY A 147 0.47 -8.57 18.53
C GLY A 147 1.02 -8.29 19.92
N GLN A 148 2.12 -8.95 20.24
CA GLN A 148 2.78 -8.86 21.53
C GLN A 148 4.29 -8.68 21.31
N GLN A 149 4.92 -7.86 22.14
CA GLN A 149 6.37 -7.71 22.17
C GLN A 149 7.02 -8.96 22.77
N GLN A 150 8.16 -9.39 22.23
CA GLN A 150 8.87 -10.55 22.76
C GLN A 150 9.53 -10.24 24.11
N ASN A 151 8.97 -10.76 25.20
CA ASN A 151 9.70 -10.91 26.45
C ASN A 151 10.77 -12.00 26.29
N LEU A 152 12.03 -11.61 26.12
CA LEU A 152 13.18 -12.52 26.05
C LEU A 152 13.49 -13.14 27.43
N SER A 153 12.67 -14.11 27.84
CA SER A 153 13.00 -15.08 28.89
C SER A 153 13.57 -16.35 28.25
N ALA A 154 14.60 -16.92 28.86
CA ALA A 154 15.40 -17.99 28.26
C ALA A 154 14.77 -19.39 28.40
N ALA A 155 15.21 -20.29 27.50
CA ALA A 155 14.81 -21.70 27.33
C ALA A 155 13.48 -21.90 26.56
N GLU A 156 13.32 -22.87 25.65
CA GLU A 156 14.10 -24.11 25.42
C GLU A 156 14.49 -24.39 23.95
N THR A 157 15.37 -25.40 23.81
CA THR A 157 16.01 -25.89 22.58
C THR A 157 15.15 -26.90 21.79
N ALA A 158 15.45 -27.05 20.48
CA ALA A 158 14.98 -28.12 19.56
C ALA A 158 13.49 -28.00 19.14
N THR A 159 12.99 -28.45 17.97
CA THR A 159 13.52 -29.18 16.79
C THR A 159 12.55 -28.89 15.60
N THR A 160 12.82 -29.00 14.29
CA THR A 160 13.89 -29.62 13.48
C THR A 160 14.02 -28.88 12.14
N THR A 161 15.24 -28.69 11.60
CA THR A 161 15.43 -28.35 10.16
C THR A 161 15.37 -29.62 9.32
N GLN A 162 14.35 -29.78 8.47
CA GLN A 162 14.43 -30.70 7.33
C GLN A 162 14.99 -29.95 6.11
N PRO A 163 15.99 -30.49 5.39
CA PRO A 163 16.42 -29.93 4.12
C PRO A 163 15.35 -30.21 3.05
N ILE A 164 14.88 -29.18 2.36
CA ILE A 164 14.15 -29.37 1.11
C ILE A 164 15.17 -29.75 0.03
N GLU A 165 14.92 -30.86 -0.64
CA GLU A 165 15.77 -31.38 -1.70
C GLU A 165 15.66 -30.50 -2.95
N LEU A 166 16.81 -30.02 -3.44
CA LEU A 166 16.90 -29.13 -4.61
C LEU A 166 16.54 -29.90 -5.89
N ILE A 167 15.37 -29.62 -6.45
CA ILE A 167 15.05 -30.00 -7.83
C ILE A 167 15.99 -29.20 -8.77
N PRO A 168 16.71 -29.85 -9.70
CA PRO A 168 17.62 -29.15 -10.61
C PRO A 168 16.86 -28.28 -11.63
N PRO A 169 17.50 -27.24 -12.18
CA PRO A 169 16.85 -26.35 -13.14
C PRO A 169 16.49 -27.09 -14.43
N ALA A 170 15.25 -26.93 -14.89
CA ALA A 170 14.85 -27.39 -16.22
C ALA A 170 15.52 -26.52 -17.30
N GLU A 171 16.11 -27.15 -18.31
CA GLU A 171 16.77 -26.47 -19.43
C GLU A 171 15.79 -25.60 -20.22
N SER A 172 16.26 -24.42 -20.62
CA SER A 172 15.51 -23.53 -21.51
C SER A 172 15.50 -24.08 -22.94
N ALA A 173 14.43 -24.76 -23.32
CA ALA A 173 14.09 -24.96 -24.73
C ALA A 173 13.42 -23.69 -25.26
N GLY A 174 14.18 -22.83 -25.93
CA GLY A 174 13.64 -21.66 -26.62
C GLY A 174 12.96 -22.05 -27.92
N GLU A 175 11.65 -22.33 -27.88
CA GLU A 175 10.83 -22.43 -29.09
C GLU A 175 10.19 -21.08 -29.42
N SER A 176 10.61 -20.47 -30.53
CA SER A 176 9.89 -19.32 -31.09
C SER A 176 8.60 -19.83 -31.72
N VAL A 177 7.47 -19.62 -31.04
CA VAL A 177 6.16 -19.94 -31.60
C VAL A 177 5.84 -18.90 -32.68
N ALA A 178 6.09 -19.27 -33.93
CA ALA A 178 5.61 -18.53 -35.09
C ALA A 178 4.08 -18.48 -35.08
N SER A 179 3.51 -17.38 -35.58
CA SER A 179 2.06 -17.17 -35.66
C SER A 179 1.39 -18.26 -36.51
N ALA A 180 0.80 -19.25 -35.87
CA ALA A 180 -0.19 -20.11 -36.50
C ALA A 180 -1.49 -19.31 -36.68
N ASP A 181 -2.14 -19.45 -37.85
CA ASP A 181 -3.46 -18.88 -38.10
C ASP A 181 -4.50 -19.58 -37.22
N ILE A 182 -4.68 -19.07 -36.00
CA ILE A 182 -5.75 -19.51 -35.10
C ILE A 182 -7.08 -19.05 -35.73
N THR A 183 -7.87 -20.01 -36.20
CA THR A 183 -9.27 -19.73 -36.55
C THR A 183 -9.99 -19.33 -35.26
N PRO A 184 -10.62 -18.14 -35.18
CA PRO A 184 -11.26 -17.69 -33.95
C PRO A 184 -12.30 -18.69 -33.45
N LEU A 185 -12.26 -18.99 -32.16
CA LEU A 185 -13.26 -19.84 -31.51
C LEU A 185 -14.65 -19.22 -31.64
N THR A 186 -15.67 -20.05 -31.90
CA THR A 186 -17.06 -19.59 -31.84
C THR A 186 -17.41 -19.16 -30.42
N HIS A 187 -18.40 -18.28 -30.24
CA HIS A 187 -18.83 -17.83 -28.90
C HIS A 187 -19.13 -19.00 -27.93
N GLU A 188 -19.74 -20.09 -28.40
CA GLU A 188 -19.98 -21.30 -27.61
C GLU A 188 -18.66 -21.99 -27.19
N GLN A 189 -17.68 -22.07 -28.09
CA GLN A 189 -16.36 -22.62 -27.80
C GLN A 189 -15.56 -21.72 -26.83
N GLN A 190 -15.63 -20.40 -27.00
CA GLN A 190 -15.03 -19.43 -26.08
C GLN A 190 -15.60 -19.60 -24.67
N GLN A 191 -16.92 -19.76 -24.54
CA GLN A 191 -17.57 -19.95 -23.24
C GLN A 191 -17.13 -21.24 -22.54
N LEU A 192 -17.10 -22.37 -23.27
CA LEU A 192 -16.61 -23.65 -22.74
C LEU A 192 -15.14 -23.55 -22.32
N ARG A 193 -14.30 -22.97 -23.17
CA ARG A 193 -12.86 -22.80 -22.93
C ARG A 193 -12.57 -21.84 -21.78
N ALA A 194 -13.39 -20.81 -21.59
CA ALA A 194 -13.27 -19.89 -20.47
C ALA A 194 -13.61 -20.56 -19.12
N GLU A 195 -14.61 -21.44 -19.07
CA GLU A 195 -14.91 -22.21 -17.85
C GLU A 195 -13.80 -23.24 -17.53
N GLU A 196 -13.22 -23.91 -18.54
CA GLU A 196 -12.04 -24.76 -18.33
C GLU A 196 -10.85 -23.99 -17.72
N LEU A 197 -10.61 -22.76 -18.18
CA LEU A 197 -9.53 -21.90 -17.67
C LEU A 197 -9.86 -21.39 -16.26
N PHE A 198 -11.12 -21.03 -15.97
CA PHE A 198 -11.55 -20.67 -14.61
C PHE A 198 -11.46 -21.83 -13.61
N GLU A 199 -11.76 -23.07 -14.03
CA GLU A 199 -11.55 -24.26 -13.20
C GLU A 199 -10.06 -24.47 -12.89
N GLN A 200 -9.17 -24.29 -13.89
CA GLN A 200 -7.72 -24.33 -13.66
C GLN A 200 -7.25 -23.24 -12.69
N ILE A 201 -7.77 -22.02 -12.81
CA ILE A 201 -7.46 -20.92 -11.88
C ILE A 201 -7.94 -21.28 -10.46
N ARG A 202 -9.16 -21.82 -10.30
CA ARG A 202 -9.72 -22.27 -9.01
C ARG A 202 -8.92 -23.42 -8.36
N GLN A 203 -8.16 -24.19 -9.15
CA GLN A 203 -7.30 -25.28 -8.69
C GLN A 203 -5.82 -24.88 -8.52
N THR A 204 -5.43 -23.70 -9.02
CA THR A 204 -4.08 -23.15 -8.86
C THR A 204 -3.90 -22.68 -7.41
N ASP A 205 -2.67 -22.76 -6.88
CA ASP A 205 -2.38 -22.18 -5.56
C ASP A 205 -2.64 -20.66 -5.60
N ASN A 206 -3.40 -20.14 -4.63
CA ASN A 206 -3.80 -18.73 -4.57
C ASN A 206 -2.62 -17.73 -4.57
N TYR A 207 -1.39 -18.20 -4.31
CA TYR A 207 -0.16 -17.41 -4.28
C TYR A 207 0.79 -17.71 -5.44
N ASP A 208 0.47 -18.65 -6.34
CA ASP A 208 1.14 -18.82 -7.63
C ASP A 208 0.63 -17.77 -8.63
N TYR A 209 1.00 -16.52 -8.35
CA TYR A 209 0.60 -15.37 -9.14
C TYR A 209 1.09 -15.42 -10.59
N GLU A 210 2.17 -16.14 -10.90
CA GLU A 210 2.65 -16.29 -12.27
C GLU A 210 1.74 -17.22 -13.08
N GLN A 211 1.35 -18.36 -12.52
CA GLN A 211 0.40 -19.28 -13.16
C GLN A 211 -1.00 -18.65 -13.26
N ILE A 212 -1.45 -17.92 -12.24
CA ILE A 212 -2.73 -17.19 -12.25
C ILE A 212 -2.73 -16.08 -13.32
N GLU A 213 -1.67 -15.25 -13.40
CA GLU A 213 -1.50 -14.23 -14.46
C GLU A 213 -1.57 -14.89 -15.85
N ARG A 214 -0.83 -15.97 -16.05
CA ARG A 214 -0.75 -16.71 -17.31
C ARG A 214 -2.12 -17.23 -17.77
N LEU A 215 -2.93 -17.76 -16.86
CA LEU A 215 -4.27 -18.29 -17.17
C LEU A 215 -5.27 -17.18 -17.51
N TYR A 216 -5.29 -16.06 -16.79
CA TYR A 216 -6.14 -14.92 -17.16
C TYR A 216 -5.72 -14.32 -18.52
N LEU A 217 -4.43 -14.12 -18.77
CA LEU A 217 -3.93 -13.63 -20.06
C LEU A 217 -4.21 -14.60 -21.21
N GLN A 218 -4.25 -15.92 -20.95
CA GLN A 218 -4.68 -16.93 -21.92
C GLN A 218 -6.17 -16.80 -22.22
N LEU A 219 -7.02 -16.64 -21.19
CA LEU A 219 -8.47 -16.48 -21.38
C LEU A 219 -8.80 -15.21 -22.15
N LEU A 220 -8.19 -14.07 -21.82
CA LEU A 220 -8.40 -12.81 -22.56
C LEU A 220 -7.99 -12.90 -24.03
N ARG A 221 -7.07 -13.80 -24.38
CA ARG A 221 -6.61 -14.04 -25.76
C ARG A 221 -7.45 -15.07 -26.52
N GLU A 222 -7.82 -16.17 -25.86
CA GLU A 222 -8.55 -17.30 -26.49
C GLU A 222 -10.07 -17.10 -26.47
N CYS A 223 -10.59 -16.41 -25.44
CA CYS A 223 -12.01 -16.27 -25.12
C CYS A 223 -12.45 -14.81 -24.86
N PRO A 224 -12.05 -13.83 -25.69
CA PRO A 224 -12.29 -12.40 -25.42
C PRO A 224 -13.79 -12.03 -25.38
N ASP A 225 -14.65 -12.79 -26.04
CA ASP A 225 -16.11 -12.57 -26.13
C ASP A 225 -16.91 -13.41 -25.11
N SER A 226 -16.24 -14.13 -24.20
CA SER A 226 -16.90 -14.95 -23.16
C SER A 226 -17.43 -14.12 -21.99
N ASP A 227 -18.44 -14.63 -21.28
CA ASP A 227 -19.02 -13.98 -20.07
C ASP A 227 -17.96 -13.78 -18.95
N LYS A 228 -16.85 -14.53 -19.02
CA LYS A 228 -15.72 -14.50 -18.07
C LYS A 228 -14.65 -13.48 -18.42
N ALA A 229 -14.67 -12.87 -19.61
CA ALA A 229 -13.62 -11.94 -20.05
C ALA A 229 -13.56 -10.70 -19.15
N GLU A 230 -14.69 -10.05 -18.91
CA GLU A 230 -14.82 -8.88 -18.03
C GLU A 230 -14.39 -9.17 -16.58
N GLU A 231 -14.84 -10.30 -16.02
CA GLU A 231 -14.38 -10.77 -14.69
C GLU A 231 -12.85 -10.98 -14.65
N SER A 232 -12.27 -11.46 -15.75
CA SER A 232 -10.81 -11.67 -15.87
C SER A 232 -10.02 -10.37 -15.84
N TYR A 233 -10.48 -9.32 -16.54
CA TYR A 233 -9.85 -7.99 -16.44
C TYR A 233 -9.89 -7.46 -14.99
N PHE A 234 -10.98 -7.67 -14.26
CA PHE A 234 -11.09 -7.26 -12.86
C PHE A 234 -10.17 -8.05 -11.92
N ARG A 235 -10.15 -9.39 -12.04
CA ARG A 235 -9.30 -10.24 -11.20
C ARG A 235 -7.81 -10.04 -11.50
N LEU A 236 -7.44 -9.92 -12.78
CA LEU A 236 -6.06 -9.65 -13.18
C LEU A 236 -5.59 -8.23 -12.80
N SER A 237 -6.47 -7.22 -12.88
CA SER A 237 -6.12 -5.87 -12.42
C SER A 237 -6.01 -5.79 -10.89
N ASN A 238 -6.77 -6.59 -10.13
CA ASN A 238 -6.53 -6.77 -8.69
C ASN A 238 -5.15 -7.41 -8.43
N LEU A 239 -4.79 -8.44 -9.20
CA LEU A 239 -3.50 -9.12 -9.08
C LEU A 239 -2.32 -8.15 -9.28
N TYR A 240 -2.31 -7.39 -10.37
CA TYR A 240 -1.23 -6.41 -10.64
C TYR A 240 -1.16 -5.28 -9.61
N ARG A 241 -2.30 -4.84 -9.06
CA ARG A 241 -2.34 -3.73 -8.09
C ARG A 241 -1.99 -4.15 -6.66
N MET A 242 -2.31 -5.38 -6.26
CA MET A 242 -2.33 -5.79 -4.84
C MET A 242 -1.71 -7.16 -4.55
N GLY A 243 -1.67 -8.08 -5.51
CA GLY A 243 -0.99 -9.37 -5.32
C GLY A 243 0.54 -9.26 -5.41
N MET A 244 1.05 -8.18 -6.01
CA MET A 244 2.48 -7.99 -6.25
C MET A 244 3.06 -6.82 -5.46
N ASP A 245 4.25 -7.01 -4.90
CA ASP A 245 5.05 -5.96 -4.24
C ASP A 245 6.43 -5.82 -4.91
N PRO A 246 6.76 -4.68 -5.56
CA PRO A 246 5.87 -3.56 -5.83
C PRO A 246 4.71 -3.93 -6.80
N PRO A 247 3.62 -3.14 -6.83
CA PRO A 247 2.56 -3.30 -7.82
C PRO A 247 3.06 -3.11 -9.25
N GLU A 248 2.53 -3.90 -10.18
CA GLU A 248 2.87 -3.86 -11.61
C GLU A 248 2.06 -2.77 -12.34
N TYR A 249 2.19 -1.50 -11.95
CA TYR A 249 1.40 -0.40 -12.52
C TYR A 249 1.52 -0.27 -14.06
N GLY A 250 2.66 -0.68 -14.63
CA GLY A 250 2.85 -0.73 -16.08
C GLY A 250 1.93 -1.75 -16.77
N LYS A 251 1.82 -2.98 -16.23
CA LYS A 251 0.90 -4.00 -16.73
C LYS A 251 -0.56 -3.63 -16.46
N LEU A 252 -0.83 -3.10 -15.26
CA LEU A 252 -2.15 -2.65 -14.83
C LEU A 252 -2.73 -1.58 -15.76
N ARG A 253 -1.91 -0.60 -16.17
CA ARG A 253 -2.34 0.43 -17.12
C ARG A 253 -2.80 -0.17 -18.44
N VAL A 254 -1.96 -0.97 -19.09
CA VAL A 254 -2.25 -1.55 -20.41
C VAL A 254 -3.54 -2.38 -20.36
N LEU A 255 -3.70 -3.19 -19.30
CA LEU A 255 -4.89 -3.99 -19.06
C LEU A 255 -6.18 -3.14 -18.92
N LEU A 256 -6.09 -1.98 -18.26
CA LEU A 256 -7.24 -1.09 -18.04
C LEU A 256 -7.56 -0.20 -19.25
N GLU A 257 -6.55 0.20 -20.02
CA GLU A 257 -6.72 0.85 -21.32
C GLU A 257 -7.45 -0.08 -22.28
N GLU A 258 -6.97 -1.33 -22.42
CA GLU A 258 -7.57 -2.38 -23.25
C GLU A 258 -9.01 -2.70 -22.84
N TYR A 259 -9.26 -2.84 -21.52
CA TYR A 259 -10.61 -3.02 -21.00
C TYR A 259 -11.55 -1.86 -21.38
N LEU A 260 -11.12 -0.60 -21.22
CA LEU A 260 -11.97 0.56 -21.49
C LEU A 260 -12.21 0.83 -22.98
N GLU A 261 -11.30 0.38 -23.85
CA GLU A 261 -11.53 0.34 -25.29
C GLU A 261 -12.56 -0.74 -25.67
N ARG A 262 -12.50 -1.92 -25.01
CA ARG A 262 -13.34 -3.07 -25.32
C ARG A 262 -14.75 -3.01 -24.71
N PHE A 263 -14.87 -2.52 -23.48
CA PHE A 263 -16.10 -2.47 -22.68
C PHE A 263 -16.46 -1.04 -22.22
N PRO A 264 -16.56 -0.04 -23.12
CA PRO A 264 -16.75 1.36 -22.75
C PRO A 264 -18.09 1.62 -22.03
N ASP A 265 -19.12 0.84 -22.36
CA ASP A 265 -20.50 0.97 -21.87
C ASP A 265 -20.84 -0.03 -20.74
N SER A 266 -19.87 -0.76 -20.21
CA SER A 266 -20.08 -1.70 -19.09
C SER A 266 -20.41 -0.97 -17.78
N ASP A 267 -21.26 -1.61 -16.96
CA ASP A 267 -21.57 -1.17 -15.59
C ASP A 267 -20.30 -1.06 -14.71
N MET A 268 -19.24 -1.82 -15.03
CA MET A 268 -17.94 -1.77 -14.33
C MET A 268 -16.98 -0.71 -14.90
N ALA A 269 -17.27 -0.13 -16.08
CA ALA A 269 -16.40 0.86 -16.71
C ALA A 269 -16.15 2.13 -15.85
N PRO A 270 -17.09 2.65 -15.03
CA PRO A 270 -16.80 3.73 -14.08
C PRO A 270 -15.72 3.36 -13.04
N GLU A 271 -15.74 2.14 -12.48
CA GLU A 271 -14.71 1.71 -11.53
C GLU A 271 -13.35 1.58 -12.21
N MET A 272 -13.32 1.00 -13.43
CA MET A 272 -12.08 0.83 -14.18
C MET A 272 -11.47 2.17 -14.60
N ARG A 273 -12.28 3.21 -14.86
CA ARG A 273 -11.80 4.59 -15.09
C ARG A 273 -11.13 5.19 -13.85
N GLU A 274 -11.73 5.10 -12.66
CA GLU A 274 -11.08 5.58 -11.42
C GLU A 274 -9.82 4.74 -11.10
N ARG A 275 -9.85 3.42 -11.36
CA ARG A 275 -8.66 2.55 -11.21
C ARG A 275 -7.53 2.94 -12.17
N LEU A 276 -7.84 3.29 -13.42
CA LEU A 276 -6.87 3.76 -14.40
C LEU A 276 -6.33 5.15 -14.02
N LEU A 277 -7.18 6.07 -13.57
CA LEU A 277 -6.76 7.38 -13.01
C LEU A 277 -5.74 7.21 -11.88
N ARG A 278 -6.02 6.35 -10.88
CA ARG A 278 -5.06 6.07 -9.80
C ARG A 278 -3.79 5.35 -10.28
N THR A 279 -3.90 4.53 -11.33
CA THR A 279 -2.74 3.89 -11.96
C THR A 279 -1.83 4.93 -12.61
N TYR A 280 -2.39 5.91 -13.33
CA TYR A 280 -1.63 7.03 -13.88
C TYR A 280 -0.99 7.88 -12.78
N GLU A 281 -1.71 8.20 -11.70
CA GLU A 281 -1.16 8.94 -10.54
C GLU A 281 0.00 8.18 -9.88
N SER A 282 -0.16 6.88 -9.61
CA SER A 282 0.88 6.05 -8.95
C SER A 282 2.11 5.75 -9.81
N SER A 283 2.00 5.89 -11.13
CA SER A 283 3.12 5.76 -12.08
C SER A 283 3.58 7.11 -12.68
N GLY A 284 3.11 8.23 -12.13
CA GLY A 284 3.52 9.58 -12.51
C GLY A 284 3.23 9.98 -13.97
N GLN A 285 2.18 9.43 -14.56
CA GLN A 285 1.70 9.77 -15.91
C GLN A 285 0.80 11.01 -15.85
N TRP A 286 1.41 12.11 -15.39
CA TRP A 286 0.70 13.32 -14.98
C TRP A 286 -0.07 14.02 -16.10
N GLN A 287 0.34 13.86 -17.37
CA GLN A 287 -0.37 14.42 -18.52
C GLN A 287 -1.78 13.81 -18.64
N GLN A 288 -1.88 12.47 -18.58
CA GLN A 288 -3.15 11.75 -18.62
C GLN A 288 -4.04 12.07 -17.41
N VAL A 289 -3.44 12.20 -16.21
CA VAL A 289 -4.15 12.64 -15.00
C VAL A 289 -4.74 14.05 -15.19
N VAL A 290 -3.94 14.99 -15.71
CA VAL A 290 -4.38 16.37 -16.00
C VAL A 290 -5.51 16.39 -17.03
N GLU A 291 -5.43 15.62 -18.11
CA GLU A 291 -6.47 15.53 -19.14
C GLU A 291 -7.81 14.99 -18.61
N ILE A 292 -7.77 14.05 -17.66
CA ILE A 292 -8.96 13.55 -16.97
C ILE A 292 -9.58 14.64 -16.08
N TYR A 293 -8.76 15.35 -15.30
CA TYR A 293 -9.26 16.41 -14.43
C TYR A 293 -9.71 17.68 -15.17
N ASP A 294 -9.09 18.02 -16.32
CA ASP A 294 -9.56 19.09 -17.22
C ASP A 294 -11.00 18.86 -17.71
N GLN A 295 -11.45 17.59 -17.78
CA GLN A 295 -12.83 17.22 -18.11
C GLN A 295 -13.73 17.12 -16.86
N LEU A 296 -13.20 16.54 -15.77
CA LEU A 296 -13.96 16.26 -14.54
C LEU A 296 -14.31 17.53 -13.77
N ILE A 297 -13.36 18.44 -13.58
CA ILE A 297 -13.53 19.60 -12.68
C ILE A 297 -14.59 20.61 -13.18
N PRO A 298 -14.68 20.95 -14.48
CA PRO A 298 -15.75 21.83 -14.97
C PRO A 298 -17.17 21.24 -14.84
N ALA A 299 -17.28 19.91 -14.76
CA ALA A 299 -18.56 19.20 -14.60
C ALA A 299 -18.95 18.95 -13.14
N LEU A 300 -18.05 19.20 -12.18
CA LEU A 300 -18.25 18.89 -10.76
C LEU A 300 -18.84 20.10 -10.00
N PRO A 301 -20.06 19.99 -9.42
CA PRO A 301 -20.64 21.06 -8.62
C PRO A 301 -19.82 21.40 -7.37
N GLU A 302 -19.78 22.68 -6.98
CA GLU A 302 -19.02 23.13 -5.79
C GLU A 302 -19.58 22.59 -4.47
N ASP A 303 -20.88 22.27 -4.42
CA ASP A 303 -21.56 21.67 -3.27
C ASP A 303 -21.43 20.14 -3.21
N HIS A 304 -20.74 19.52 -4.18
CA HIS A 304 -20.48 18.09 -4.17
C HIS A 304 -19.47 17.72 -3.07
N GLN A 305 -19.77 16.70 -2.25
CA GLN A 305 -18.95 16.27 -1.11
C GLN A 305 -17.45 16.02 -1.42
N TYR A 306 -17.14 15.62 -2.66
CA TYR A 306 -15.76 15.37 -3.11
C TYR A 306 -15.13 16.53 -3.91
N TYR A 307 -15.76 17.70 -3.98
CA TYR A 307 -15.29 18.84 -4.77
C TYR A 307 -13.88 19.29 -4.37
N LEU A 308 -13.65 19.53 -3.07
CA LEU A 308 -12.35 20.00 -2.58
C LEU A 308 -11.23 18.99 -2.77
N VAL A 309 -11.47 17.70 -2.51
CA VAL A 309 -10.44 16.68 -2.72
C VAL A 309 -10.12 16.49 -4.20
N LYS A 310 -11.10 16.56 -5.11
CA LYS A 310 -10.84 16.48 -6.55
C LYS A 310 -10.13 17.74 -7.09
N LEU A 311 -10.41 18.94 -6.57
CA LEU A 311 -9.59 20.14 -6.84
C LEU A 311 -8.14 19.99 -6.35
N LEU A 312 -7.94 19.40 -5.16
CA LEU A 312 -6.62 19.19 -4.59
C LEU A 312 -5.81 18.14 -5.37
N ASP A 313 -6.44 17.00 -5.71
CA ASP A 313 -5.86 15.97 -6.59
C ASP A 313 -5.46 16.59 -7.95
N TYR A 314 -6.31 17.46 -8.52
CA TYR A 314 -6.00 18.15 -9.77
C TYR A 314 -4.83 19.14 -9.65
N ALA A 315 -4.75 19.91 -8.57
CA ALA A 315 -3.60 20.78 -8.30
C ALA A 315 -2.29 19.96 -8.20
N ASN A 316 -2.33 18.82 -7.50
CA ASN A 316 -1.19 17.89 -7.41
C ASN A 316 -0.80 17.34 -8.80
N ALA A 317 -1.77 16.96 -9.63
CA ALA A 317 -1.53 16.47 -10.98
C ALA A 317 -0.90 17.53 -11.89
N LEU A 318 -1.40 18.77 -11.84
CA LEU A 318 -0.84 19.91 -12.57
C LEU A 318 0.61 20.18 -12.17
N GLU A 319 0.91 20.14 -10.87
CA GLU A 319 2.27 20.29 -10.36
C GLU A 319 3.19 19.13 -10.80
N GLY A 320 2.72 17.89 -10.71
CA GLY A 320 3.42 16.71 -11.21
C GLY A 320 3.76 16.82 -12.71
N ASN A 321 2.83 17.37 -13.49
CA ASN A 321 3.02 17.65 -14.93
C ASN A 321 3.92 18.88 -15.20
N GLY A 322 4.32 19.61 -14.15
CA GLY A 322 5.16 20.81 -14.23
C GLY A 322 4.42 22.13 -14.42
N ASN A 323 3.08 22.12 -14.48
CA ASN A 323 2.24 23.32 -14.58
C ASN A 323 1.99 23.94 -13.19
N ARG A 324 3.08 24.38 -12.53
CA ARG A 324 3.06 24.94 -11.18
C ARG A 324 2.20 26.22 -11.05
N GLU A 325 2.05 27.00 -12.12
CA GLU A 325 1.21 28.22 -12.11
C GLU A 325 -0.29 27.89 -12.01
N LYS A 326 -0.78 26.95 -12.83
CA LYS A 326 -2.18 26.49 -12.75
C LYS A 326 -2.41 25.72 -11.44
N ALA A 327 -1.44 24.92 -10.99
CA ALA A 327 -1.49 24.23 -9.69
C ALA A 327 -1.64 25.21 -8.51
N PHE A 328 -0.80 26.26 -8.46
CA PHE A 328 -0.86 27.31 -7.44
C PHE A 328 -2.24 27.97 -7.35
N THR A 329 -2.84 28.28 -8.50
CA THR A 329 -4.20 28.83 -8.59
C THR A 329 -5.24 27.91 -7.93
N TYR A 330 -5.15 26.59 -8.18
CA TYR A 330 -6.07 25.63 -7.56
C TYR A 330 -5.78 25.39 -6.07
N TYR A 331 -4.52 25.38 -5.63
CA TYR A 331 -4.23 25.36 -4.19
C TYR A 331 -4.80 26.59 -3.48
N GLN A 332 -4.70 27.79 -4.07
CA GLN A 332 -5.34 29.00 -3.53
C GLN A 332 -6.85 28.87 -3.45
N GLN A 333 -7.50 28.29 -4.47
CA GLN A 333 -8.94 28.01 -4.46
C GLN A 333 -9.32 27.03 -3.33
N VAL A 334 -8.60 25.91 -3.20
CA VAL A 334 -8.82 24.93 -2.12
C VAL A 334 -8.66 25.59 -0.75
N ALA A 335 -7.57 26.34 -0.52
CA ALA A 335 -7.33 27.04 0.74
C ALA A 335 -8.42 28.09 1.05
N SER A 336 -8.91 28.81 0.04
CA SER A 336 -9.97 29.82 0.21
C SER A 336 -11.32 29.22 0.60
N ILE A 337 -11.67 28.04 0.06
CA ILE A 337 -12.94 27.37 0.36
C ILE A 337 -12.82 26.62 1.70
N ALA A 338 -11.73 25.88 1.90
CA ALA A 338 -11.49 25.07 3.10
C ALA A 338 -11.22 25.90 4.36
N GLY A 339 -10.74 27.14 4.24
CA GLY A 339 -10.61 28.10 5.35
C GLY A 339 -11.75 29.13 5.45
N GLY A 340 -12.77 29.03 4.59
CA GLY A 340 -13.88 30.00 4.52
C GLY A 340 -15.16 29.53 5.21
N GLU A 341 -16.25 30.28 5.03
CA GLU A 341 -17.58 29.95 5.60
C GLU A 341 -18.13 28.58 5.14
N LYS A 342 -17.64 28.07 4.00
CA LYS A 342 -18.01 26.74 3.45
C LYS A 342 -17.22 25.57 4.05
N ALA A 343 -16.25 25.81 4.94
CA ALA A 343 -15.41 24.76 5.53
C ALA A 343 -16.22 23.66 6.23
N GLY A 344 -17.30 24.04 6.92
CA GLY A 344 -18.19 23.12 7.64
C GLY A 344 -19.01 22.18 6.75
N ASN A 345 -18.94 22.31 5.42
CA ASN A 345 -19.56 21.38 4.48
C ASN A 345 -18.68 20.14 4.20
N TYR A 346 -17.48 20.06 4.79
CA TYR A 346 -16.52 18.99 4.52
C TYR A 346 -15.76 18.55 5.78
N ASP A 347 -15.82 17.25 6.08
CA ASP A 347 -15.22 16.65 7.29
C ASP A 347 -13.69 16.80 7.37
N MET A 348 -13.01 16.99 6.23
CA MET A 348 -11.55 17.05 6.11
C MET A 348 -11.03 18.43 5.66
N SER A 349 -11.86 19.49 5.72
CA SER A 349 -11.51 20.86 5.32
C SER A 349 -10.20 21.35 5.95
N ASP A 350 -10.04 21.19 7.27
CA ASP A 350 -8.82 21.52 8.02
C ASP A 350 -7.55 20.83 7.48
N PHE A 351 -7.67 19.58 7.02
CA PHE A 351 -6.55 18.83 6.45
C PHE A 351 -6.19 19.35 5.06
N TRP A 352 -7.18 19.51 4.16
CA TRP A 352 -6.97 20.03 2.81
C TRP A 352 -6.44 21.47 2.82
N LEU A 353 -6.90 22.29 3.78
CA LEU A 353 -6.38 23.64 4.03
C LEU A 353 -4.87 23.61 4.32
N ARG A 354 -4.41 22.74 5.23
CA ARG A 354 -2.98 22.60 5.55
C ARG A 354 -2.15 22.12 4.36
N VAL A 355 -2.65 21.14 3.60
CA VAL A 355 -1.95 20.64 2.40
C VAL A 355 -1.82 21.75 1.35
N ALA A 356 -2.92 22.45 1.05
CA ALA A 356 -2.92 23.56 0.09
C ALA A 356 -2.01 24.72 0.53
N GLN A 357 -2.06 25.12 1.81
CA GLN A 357 -1.18 26.14 2.38
C GLN A 357 0.30 25.75 2.28
N ASN A 358 0.65 24.49 2.54
CA ASN A 358 2.03 23.99 2.41
C ASN A 358 2.53 24.10 0.96
N ARG A 359 1.74 23.65 -0.02
CA ARG A 359 2.11 23.76 -1.44
C ARG A 359 2.15 25.21 -1.92
N ILE A 360 1.27 26.09 -1.43
CA ILE A 360 1.34 27.54 -1.68
C ILE A 360 2.67 28.12 -1.18
N ASP A 361 3.10 27.80 0.04
CA ASP A 361 4.36 28.32 0.58
C ASP A 361 5.58 27.76 -0.19
N VAL A 362 5.61 26.45 -0.49
CA VAL A 362 6.66 25.83 -1.31
C VAL A 362 6.75 26.49 -2.69
N ILE A 363 5.65 26.59 -3.44
CA ILE A 363 5.64 27.20 -4.77
C ILE A 363 6.01 28.69 -4.70
N GLY A 364 5.55 29.40 -3.66
CA GLY A 364 5.91 30.80 -3.41
C GLY A 364 7.42 30.98 -3.20
N LYS A 365 8.06 30.13 -2.40
CA LYS A 365 9.53 30.15 -2.20
C LYS A 365 10.28 29.83 -3.49
N ILE A 366 9.80 28.88 -4.30
CA ILE A 366 10.38 28.56 -5.62
C ILE A 366 10.29 29.77 -6.55
N GLN A 367 9.13 30.42 -6.65
CA GLN A 367 8.91 31.61 -7.49
C GLN A 367 9.72 32.83 -7.04
N ALA A 368 9.95 32.98 -5.72
CA ALA A 368 10.73 34.06 -5.13
C ALA A 368 12.24 33.74 -5.02
N GLU A 369 12.71 32.61 -5.57
CA GLU A 369 14.09 32.12 -5.50
C GLU A 369 14.66 32.01 -4.06
N GLN A 370 13.79 31.72 -3.07
CA GLN A 370 14.14 31.61 -1.66
C GLN A 370 14.72 30.23 -1.30
N TRP A 371 15.79 29.83 -2.00
CA TRP A 371 16.33 28.46 -1.94
C TRP A 371 16.80 28.02 -0.55
N GLN A 372 17.39 28.92 0.24
CA GLN A 372 17.80 28.63 1.62
C GLN A 372 16.60 28.38 2.55
N ASP A 373 15.54 29.18 2.42
CA ASP A 373 14.31 29.02 3.20
C ASP A 373 13.57 27.72 2.81
N LEU A 374 13.63 27.35 1.53
CA LEU A 374 13.07 26.09 1.02
C LEU A 374 13.86 24.85 1.49
N VAL A 375 15.20 24.94 1.55
CA VAL A 375 16.06 23.91 2.17
C VAL A 375 15.73 23.75 3.67
N ALA A 376 15.50 24.85 4.39
CA ALA A 376 15.11 24.80 5.79
C ALA A 376 13.73 24.15 5.99
N LEU A 377 12.74 24.52 5.17
CA LEU A 377 11.39 23.94 5.18
C LEU A 377 11.43 22.43 4.98
N TYR A 378 12.11 21.94 3.94
CA TYR A 378 12.19 20.50 3.68
C TYR A 378 12.96 19.73 4.76
N ARG A 379 14.03 20.32 5.32
CA ARG A 379 14.74 19.71 6.47
C ARG A 379 13.82 19.57 7.68
N GLU A 380 13.03 20.60 7.99
CA GLU A 380 12.05 20.53 9.08
C GLU A 380 10.95 19.50 8.79
N GLN A 381 10.35 19.53 7.60
CA GLN A 381 9.32 18.58 7.17
C GLN A 381 9.81 17.13 7.26
N PHE A 382 10.94 16.81 6.63
CA PHE A 382 11.48 15.44 6.63
C PHE A 382 12.01 14.99 7.99
N SER A 383 12.35 15.92 8.90
CA SER A 383 12.71 15.57 10.29
C SER A 383 11.52 15.18 11.17
N LYS A 384 10.30 15.63 10.81
CA LYS A 384 9.05 15.34 11.53
C LYS A 384 8.27 14.18 10.91
N MET A 385 8.54 13.87 9.65
CA MET A 385 7.96 12.75 8.91
C MET A 385 8.24 11.43 9.66
N ALA A 386 7.21 10.61 9.86
CA ALA A 386 7.41 9.29 10.41
C ALA A 386 8.26 8.48 9.42
N TRP A 387 9.19 7.65 9.90
CA TRP A 387 10.06 6.83 9.03
C TRP A 387 9.27 5.90 8.06
N ALA A 388 7.98 5.63 8.34
CA ALA A 388 7.04 4.89 7.49
C ALA A 388 6.51 5.71 6.30
N GLU A 389 6.44 7.03 6.48
CA GLU A 389 6.05 7.99 5.46
C GLU A 389 7.28 8.24 4.58
N MET A 390 7.13 8.05 3.27
CA MET A 390 8.16 8.44 2.30
C MET A 390 7.80 9.80 1.70
N PRO A 391 8.76 10.74 1.60
CA PRO A 391 8.51 11.98 0.88
C PRO A 391 8.10 11.71 -0.55
N GLN A 392 7.19 12.53 -1.09
CA GLN A 392 6.76 12.36 -2.47
C GLN A 392 7.92 12.62 -3.43
N ILE A 393 7.92 11.95 -4.58
CA ILE A 393 9.01 12.10 -5.57
C ILE A 393 9.20 13.55 -6.04
N GLN A 394 8.11 14.33 -6.06
CA GLN A 394 8.11 15.78 -6.31
C GLN A 394 8.85 16.56 -5.21
N GLU A 395 8.60 16.27 -3.94
CA GLU A 395 9.27 16.92 -2.80
C GLU A 395 10.76 16.56 -2.74
N LEU A 396 11.11 15.31 -3.07
CA LEU A 396 12.50 14.87 -3.18
C LEU A 396 13.26 15.64 -4.26
N LEU A 397 12.61 15.89 -5.42
CA LEU A 397 13.17 16.68 -6.52
C LEU A 397 13.31 18.15 -6.11
N GLU A 398 12.27 18.75 -5.55
CA GLU A 398 12.27 20.15 -5.13
C GLU A 398 13.31 20.45 -4.05
N TYR A 399 13.53 19.50 -3.12
CA TYR A 399 14.62 19.61 -2.15
C TYR A 399 16.00 19.48 -2.81
N ALA A 400 16.17 18.62 -3.83
CA ALA A 400 17.42 18.53 -4.58
C ALA A 400 17.71 19.82 -5.38
N GLU A 401 16.69 20.37 -6.05
CA GLU A 401 16.76 21.65 -6.76
C GLU A 401 17.14 22.78 -5.78
N ALA A 402 16.51 22.83 -4.60
CA ALA A 402 16.81 23.83 -3.57
C ALA A 402 18.23 23.72 -3.00
N LEU A 403 18.71 22.50 -2.72
CA LEU A 403 20.11 22.25 -2.30
C LEU A 403 21.10 22.70 -3.37
N GLU A 404 20.84 22.39 -4.64
CA GLU A 404 21.70 22.77 -5.76
C GLU A 404 21.77 24.30 -5.90
N LYS A 405 20.62 24.97 -5.90
CA LYS A 405 20.50 26.43 -6.03
C LYS A 405 21.02 27.19 -4.80
N SER A 406 20.99 26.57 -3.62
CA SER A 406 21.57 27.13 -2.39
C SER A 406 23.08 26.93 -2.26
N GLY A 407 23.70 26.13 -3.15
CA GLY A 407 25.15 25.91 -3.24
C GLY A 407 25.66 24.59 -2.63
N ASP A 408 24.78 23.74 -2.11
CA ASP A 408 25.14 22.41 -1.55
C ASP A 408 25.04 21.32 -2.63
N ALA A 409 25.88 21.44 -3.66
CA ALA A 409 25.92 20.48 -4.77
C ALA A 409 26.17 19.02 -4.34
N PRO A 410 27.03 18.70 -3.35
CA PRO A 410 27.22 17.32 -2.90
C PRO A 410 25.95 16.67 -2.32
N GLU A 411 25.18 17.37 -1.47
CA GLU A 411 23.93 16.81 -0.96
C GLU A 411 22.81 16.85 -2.01
N ALA A 412 22.81 17.83 -2.93
CA ALA A 412 21.90 17.83 -4.08
C ALA A 412 22.08 16.56 -4.95
N ILE A 413 23.31 16.14 -5.23
CA ILE A 413 23.62 14.89 -5.96
C ILE A 413 23.07 13.67 -5.20
N ASN A 414 23.28 13.60 -3.88
CA ASN A 414 22.69 12.53 -3.05
C ASN A 414 21.17 12.53 -3.12
N GLN A 415 20.55 13.72 -3.13
CA GLN A 415 19.11 13.88 -3.15
C GLN A 415 18.49 13.53 -4.52
N TYR A 416 19.09 13.94 -5.65
CA TYR A 416 18.67 13.50 -6.98
C TYR A 416 18.74 11.97 -7.13
N ARG A 417 19.77 11.31 -6.56
CA ARG A 417 19.83 9.83 -6.53
C ARG A 417 18.71 9.19 -5.71
N LYS A 418 18.21 9.87 -4.66
CA LYS A 418 17.00 9.42 -3.93
C LYS A 418 15.75 9.52 -4.81
N VAL A 419 15.60 10.58 -5.63
CA VAL A 419 14.50 10.70 -6.62
C VAL A 419 14.47 9.47 -7.54
N LEU A 420 15.61 9.10 -8.13
CA LEU A 420 15.70 7.93 -9.03
C LEU A 420 15.40 6.60 -8.33
N LYS A 421 15.74 6.47 -7.04
CA LYS A 421 15.42 5.27 -6.26
C LYS A 421 13.92 5.19 -5.94
N THR A 422 13.28 6.33 -5.66
CA THR A 422 11.83 6.42 -5.37
C THR A 422 10.98 6.19 -6.62
N ASP A 423 11.49 6.51 -7.81
CA ASP A 423 10.83 6.30 -9.10
C ASP A 423 10.54 4.83 -9.43
N GLN A 424 11.29 3.89 -8.87
CA GLN A 424 11.16 2.43 -9.11
C GLN A 424 11.21 2.00 -10.59
N GLY A 425 11.62 2.87 -11.52
CA GLY A 425 11.68 2.60 -12.96
C GLY A 425 10.40 2.95 -13.72
N TYR A 426 9.48 3.74 -13.14
CA TYR A 426 8.33 4.29 -13.87
C TYR A 426 8.73 5.38 -14.88
N GLU A 427 9.97 5.85 -14.88
CA GLU A 427 10.50 6.87 -15.78
C GLU A 427 9.71 8.19 -15.71
N THR A 428 9.25 8.55 -14.50
CA THR A 428 8.46 9.77 -14.26
C THR A 428 9.21 11.02 -14.70
N ARG A 429 8.46 12.09 -15.00
CA ARG A 429 9.03 13.42 -15.30
C ARG A 429 10.04 13.87 -14.24
N GLN A 430 9.77 13.57 -12.97
CA GLN A 430 10.64 13.90 -11.84
C GLN A 430 11.98 13.14 -11.91
N ALA A 431 11.97 11.85 -12.25
CA ALA A 431 13.17 11.06 -12.44
C ALA A 431 13.97 11.45 -13.70
N GLN A 432 13.29 11.82 -14.79
CA GLN A 432 13.92 12.34 -15.99
C GLN A 432 14.71 13.63 -15.68
N LEU A 433 14.07 14.60 -15.01
CA LEU A 433 14.72 15.83 -14.56
C LEU A 433 15.91 15.55 -13.62
N ALA A 434 15.76 14.65 -12.65
CA ALA A 434 16.85 14.27 -11.75
C ALA A 434 18.05 13.64 -12.49
N ARG A 435 17.82 12.82 -13.53
CA ARG A 435 18.89 12.31 -14.41
C ARG A 435 19.60 13.44 -15.17
N GLU A 436 18.85 14.37 -15.75
CA GLU A 436 19.41 15.52 -16.46
C GLU A 436 20.28 16.40 -15.54
N ARG A 437 19.82 16.65 -14.29
CA ARG A 437 20.60 17.39 -13.30
C ARG A 437 21.87 16.65 -12.88
N LEU A 438 21.81 15.34 -12.64
CA LEU A 438 22.98 14.52 -12.32
C LEU A 438 24.03 14.57 -13.44
N VAL A 439 23.64 14.43 -14.70
CA VAL A 439 24.53 14.58 -15.86
C VAL A 439 25.14 15.98 -15.92
N ALA A 440 24.35 17.04 -15.68
CA ALA A 440 24.83 18.42 -15.65
C ALA A 440 25.81 18.71 -14.50
N LEU A 441 25.71 17.95 -13.39
CA LEU A 441 26.63 18.00 -12.25
C LEU A 441 27.80 17.00 -12.38
N GLY A 442 27.85 16.20 -13.45
CA GLY A 442 28.89 15.21 -13.72
C GLY A 442 28.91 14.04 -12.74
N SER A 443 27.73 13.51 -12.36
CA SER A 443 27.54 12.53 -11.27
C SER A 443 26.47 11.46 -11.54
#